data_AF-A0AAJ0TFG7-F1
#
_entry.id   AF-A0AAJ0TFG7-F1
#
_cell.length_a   1.000
_cell.length_b   1.000
_cell.length_c   1.000
_cell.angle_alpha   90.00
_cell.angle_beta   90.00
_cell.angle_gamma   90.00
#
_symmetry.space_group_name_H-M   'P 1'
#
loop_
_entity.id
_entity.type
_entity.pdbx_description
1 polymer ?
#
loop_
_entity_poly.entity_id
_entity_poly.type
_entity_poly.pdbx_seq_one_letter_code
_entity_poly.pdbx_strand_id
1 'polypeptide(L)' 'MIGIDKTRKVFKVYHTAQMLSEGFNTWYNLIRPHQALNGMTPSQVARIDLNLDRNQWLSLLRQSLENKV' A
#
# COMPACT_ATOMS: atom_id res chain seq x y z
N MET A 1 -0.67 -27.86 -3.05
CA MET A 1 -1.06 -26.44 -3.16
C MET A 1 0.21 -25.60 -3.00
N ILE A 2 0.59 -24.82 -4.02
CA ILE A 2 1.72 -23.88 -3.87
C ILE A 2 1.17 -22.71 -3.06
N GLY A 3 1.74 -22.45 -1.89
CA GLY A 3 1.27 -21.39 -1.00
C GLY A 3 1.44 -20.00 -1.63
N ILE A 4 0.51 -19.10 -1.34
CA ILE A 4 0.53 -17.70 -1.83
C ILE A 4 1.82 -16.98 -1.41
N ASP A 5 2.42 -17.40 -0.29
CA ASP A 5 3.73 -16.95 0.20
C ASP A 5 4.85 -17.25 -0.80
N LYS A 6 4.87 -18.46 -1.38
CA LYS A 6 5.86 -18.86 -2.39
C LYS A 6 5.69 -18.05 -3.67
N THR A 7 4.45 -17.82 -4.10
CA THR A 7 4.14 -17.01 -5.29
C THR A 7 4.57 -15.55 -5.11
N ARG A 8 4.27 -14.93 -3.96
CA ARG A 8 4.71 -13.54 -3.68
C ARG A 8 6.23 -13.42 -3.59
N LYS A 9 6.92 -14.45 -3.11
CA LYS A 9 8.39 -14.45 -3.02
C LYS A 9 9.05 -14.37 -4.40
N VAL A 10 8.45 -14.99 -5.42
CA VAL A 10 8.96 -14.92 -6.81
C VAL A 10 8.90 -13.50 -7.37
N PHE A 11 7.89 -12.69 -7.00
CA PHE A 11 7.79 -11.31 -7.49
C PHE A 11 8.93 -10.42 -6.98
N LYS A 12 9.57 -10.78 -5.86
CA LYS A 12 10.76 -10.07 -5.37
C LYS A 12 12.02 -10.36 -6.20
N VAL A 13 12.01 -11.41 -7.02
CA VAL A 13 13.15 -11.77 -7.88
C VAL A 13 13.17 -10.90 -9.14
N TYR A 14 11.99 -10.50 -9.64
CA TYR A 14 11.86 -9.69 -10.85
C TYR A 14 11.51 -8.25 -10.49
N HIS A 15 12.41 -7.32 -10.81
CA HIS A 15 12.26 -5.92 -10.41
C HIS A 15 10.93 -5.27 -10.83
N THR A 16 10.47 -5.51 -12.06
CA THR A 16 9.19 -4.97 -12.55
C THR A 16 7.99 -5.55 -11.80
N ALA A 17 8.00 -6.85 -11.49
CA ALA A 17 6.96 -7.49 -10.70
C ALA A 17 6.98 -7.01 -9.24
N GLN A 18 8.16 -6.78 -8.68
CA GLN A 18 8.33 -6.20 -7.36
C GLN A 18 7.70 -4.81 -7.28
N MET A 19 8.06 -3.90 -8.21
CA MET A 19 7.51 -2.54 -8.23
C MET A 19 5.98 -2.55 -8.33
N LEU A 20 5.43 -3.40 -9.21
CA LEU A 20 3.99 -3.53 -9.35
C LEU A 20 3.32 -4.05 -8.06
N SER A 21 3.92 -5.04 -7.42
CA SER A 21 3.42 -5.58 -6.15
C SER A 21 3.47 -4.55 -5.02
N GLU A 22 4.54 -3.76 -4.94
CA GLU A 22 4.70 -2.72 -3.93
C GLU A 22 3.70 -1.58 -4.14
N GLY A 23 3.57 -1.08 -5.37
CA GLY A 23 2.58 -0.07 -5.71
C GLY A 23 1.14 -0.54 -5.41
N PHE A 24 0.83 -1.80 -5.73
CA PHE A 24 -0.48 -2.39 -5.42
C PHE A 24 -0.73 -2.44 -3.90
N ASN A 25 0.25 -2.88 -3.11
CA ASN A 25 0.12 -2.94 -1.65
C ASN A 25 -0.09 -1.55 -1.05
N THR A 26 0.67 -0.55 -1.49
CA THR A 26 0.53 0.85 -1.06
C THR A 26 -0.88 1.37 -1.35
N TRP A 27 -1.38 1.16 -2.57
CA TRP A 27 -2.73 1.56 -2.94
C TRP A 27 -3.81 0.84 -2.12
N TYR A 28 -3.72 -0.48 -1.99
CA TYR A 28 -4.71 -1.31 -1.30
C TYR A 28 -4.81 -0.96 0.19
N ASN A 29 -3.67 -0.71 0.83
CA ASN A 29 -3.58 -0.48 2.26
C ASN A 29 -3.81 0.98 2.66
N LEU A 30 -3.33 1.96 1.88
CA LEU A 30 -3.30 3.37 2.29
C LEU A 30 -4.34 4.24 1.58
N ILE A 31 -4.76 3.87 0.37
CA ILE A 31 -5.61 4.73 -0.48
C ILE A 31 -7.02 4.17 -0.64
N ARG A 32 -7.13 2.86 -0.93
CA ARG A 32 -8.40 2.25 -1.32
C ARG A 32 -9.31 2.04 -0.10
N PRO A 33 -10.50 2.66 -0.05
CA PRO A 33 -11.49 2.32 0.96
C PRO A 33 -12.14 0.97 0.64
N HIS A 34 -12.45 0.17 1.66
CA HIS A 34 -13.07 -1.15 1.48
C HIS A 34 -14.45 -1.20 2.13
N GLN A 35 -15.45 -1.68 1.40
CA GLN A 35 -16.81 -1.84 1.93
C GLN A 35 -16.84 -2.79 3.13
N ALA A 36 -16.07 -3.89 3.08
CA ALA A 36 -15.94 -4.83 4.20
C ALA A 36 -15.33 -4.20 5.47
N LEU A 37 -14.68 -3.05 5.34
CA LEU A 37 -14.09 -2.28 6.44
C LEU A 37 -14.90 -1.00 6.71
N ASN A 38 -16.21 -1.00 6.46
CA ASN A 38 -17.10 0.15 6.64
C ASN A 38 -16.62 1.42 5.91
N GLY A 39 -16.03 1.25 4.72
CA GLY A 39 -15.50 2.37 3.93
C GLY A 39 -14.15 2.89 4.40
N MET A 40 -13.46 2.19 5.30
CA MET A 40 -12.09 2.52 5.72
C MET A 40 -11.04 1.77 4.90
N THR A 41 -9.81 2.29 4.91
CA THR A 41 -8.63 1.58 4.42
C THR A 41 -8.10 0.61 5.49
N PRO A 42 -7.35 -0.44 5.12
CA PRO A 42 -6.75 -1.36 6.10
C PRO A 42 -5.85 -0.62 7.11
N SER A 43 -5.16 0.44 6.66
CA SER A 43 -4.30 1.23 7.54
C SER A 43 -5.10 2.05 8.55
N GLN A 44 -6.23 2.61 8.15
CA GLN A 44 -7.15 3.30 9.08
C GLN A 44 -7.70 2.34 10.14
N VAL A 45 -8.10 1.13 9.74
CA VAL A 45 -8.54 0.09 10.70
C VAL A 45 -7.41 -0.28 11.66
N ALA A 46 -6.16 -0.32 11.18
CA ALA A 46 -4.96 -0.52 11.99
C ALA A 46 -4.54 0.72 12.82
N ARG A 47 -5.34 1.79 12.85
CA ARG A 47 -5.06 3.07 13.53
C ARG A 47 -3.79 3.77 13.04
N ILE A 48 -3.40 3.51 11.80
CA ILE A 48 -2.36 4.24 11.07
C ILE A 48 -3.08 5.28 10.22
N ASP A 49 -3.33 6.45 10.82
CA ASP A 49 -3.88 7.60 10.10
C ASP A 49 -2.76 8.49 9.57
N LEU A 50 -2.67 8.57 8.24
CA LEU A 50 -1.66 9.37 7.54
C LEU A 50 -2.15 10.79 7.23
N ASN A 51 -3.40 11.16 7.59
CA ASN A 51 -3.97 12.48 7.31
C ASN A 51 -3.77 12.91 5.85
N LEU A 52 -4.10 12.03 4.91
CA LEU A 52 -3.92 12.29 3.47
C LEU A 52 -4.94 13.30 2.96
N ASP A 53 -4.50 14.25 2.14
CA ASP A 53 -5.38 15.22 1.49
C ASP A 53 -6.21 14.58 0.37
N ARG A 54 -7.02 15.40 -0.30
CA ARG A 54 -7.80 15.00 -1.50
C ARG A 54 -6.96 14.28 -2.55
N ASN A 55 -5.72 14.73 -2.77
CA ASN A 55 -4.77 14.04 -3.65
C ASN A 55 -3.87 13.11 -2.83
N GLN A 56 -4.41 11.95 -2.49
CA GLN A 56 -3.78 11.00 -1.57
C GLN A 56 -2.41 10.52 -2.06
N TRP A 57 -2.22 10.30 -3.37
CA TRP A 57 -0.92 9.94 -3.94
C TRP A 57 0.12 11.04 -3.77
N LEU A 58 -0.26 12.29 -4.02
CA LEU A 58 0.65 13.42 -3.85
C LEU A 58 1.01 13.61 -2.37
N SER A 59 0.05 13.47 -1.45
CA SER A 59 0.31 13.54 -0.01
C SER A 59 1.27 12.44 0.45
N LEU A 60 1.09 11.19 -0.02
CA LEU A 60 2.02 10.09 0.27
C LEU A 60 3.44 10.36 -0.26
N LEU A 61 3.56 10.88 -1.49
CA LEU A 61 4.85 11.24 -2.06
C LEU A 61 5.54 12.34 -1.26
N ARG A 62 4.81 13.40 -0.88
CA ARG A 62 5.33 14.48 -0.03
C ARG A 62 5.81 13.94 1.31
N GLN A 63 4.99 13.15 2.00
CA GLN A 63 5.38 12.54 3.28
C GLN A 63 6.61 11.63 3.14
N SER A 64 6.72 10.87 2.05
CA SER A 64 7.90 10.02 1.80
C SER A 64 9.16 10.84 1.53
N LEU A 65 9.03 12.02 0.93
CA LEU A 65 10.15 12.92 0.64
C LEU A 65 10.58 13.72 1.87
N GLU A 66 9.63 14.09 2.72
CA GLU A 66 9.86 14.79 3.99
C GLU A 66 10.46 13.87 5.06
N ASN A 67 10.04 12.60 5.11
CA ASN A 67 10.60 11.59 6.02
C ASN A 67 11.92 10.96 5.52
N LYS A 68 12.71 11.68 4.73
CA LYS A 68 14.06 11.23 4.35
C LYS A 68 14.97 11.22 5.58
N VAL A 69 15.11 10.05 6.20
CA VAL A 69 16.25 9.66 7.05
C VAL A 69 17.45 9.35 6.16
#